data_AF-A0A6C0IGH7-F1
#
_entry.id   AF-A0A6C0IGH7-F1
#
_cell.length_a   1.000
_cell.length_b   1.000
_cell.length_c   1.000
_cell.angle_alpha   90.00
_cell.angle_beta   90.00
_cell.angle_gamma   90.00
#
_symmetry.space_group_name_H-M   'P 1'
#
loop_
_entity.id
_entity.type
_entity.pdbx_description
1 polymer ?
#
loop_
_entity_poly.entity_id
_entity_poly.type
_entity_poly.pdbx_seq_one_letter_code
_entity_poly.pdbx_strand_id
1 'polypeptide(L)'
;MSSITEIDNFWKSISGKEKPTQLQRYEKKNAPEGIKKFIAIGGGPKMGTTLEQYARFRFKNLQKRGKGKEETGYDHLIKVDTKNIFVEQKSSGHWGEDDYKWQHVEDKHKWDMLLLCGIDYERVMFWGMDRKTCSRLISEKKITNQGNKAGESSEGMWFNYSDVKDSLTEIQTEEQLLQFASSLQASDESE
;
A
#
# COMPACT_ATOMS: atom_id res chain seq x y z
N MET A 1 -13.55 20.77 -46.66
CA MET A 1 -12.59 19.79 -46.09
C MET A 1 -11.88 20.48 -44.95
N SER A 2 -12.09 20.02 -43.71
CA SER A 2 -11.41 20.61 -42.54
C SER A 2 -9.93 20.23 -42.61
N SER A 3 -9.02 21.21 -42.60
CA SER A 3 -7.59 20.95 -42.55
C SER A 3 -7.26 20.36 -41.18
N ILE A 4 -6.83 19.10 -41.17
CA ILE A 4 -6.24 18.46 -39.99
C ILE A 4 -5.10 19.36 -39.49
N THR A 5 -5.19 19.80 -38.24
CA THR A 5 -4.24 20.75 -37.65
C THR A 5 -2.92 20.05 -37.30
N GLU A 6 -1.85 20.83 -37.10
CA GLU A 6 -0.58 20.31 -36.58
C GLU A 6 -0.77 19.54 -35.25
N ILE A 7 -1.70 20.02 -34.41
CA ILE A 7 -2.10 19.40 -33.14
C ILE A 7 -2.71 18.00 -33.39
N ASP A 8 -3.58 17.86 -34.38
CA ASP A 8 -4.18 16.57 -34.72
C ASP A 8 -3.15 15.55 -35.22
N ASN A 9 -2.13 16.01 -35.96
CA ASN A 9 -1.03 15.17 -36.40
C ASN A 9 -0.12 14.76 -35.24
N PHE A 10 0.14 15.66 -34.29
CA PHE A 10 0.87 15.35 -33.05
C PHE A 10 0.16 14.24 -32.27
N TRP A 11 -1.14 14.38 -31.99
CA TRP A 11 -1.88 13.35 -31.25
C TRP A 11 -1.97 12.04 -32.01
N LYS A 12 -2.14 12.06 -33.34
CA LYS A 12 -2.05 10.84 -34.18
C LYS A 12 -0.69 10.17 -34.15
N SER A 13 0.40 10.93 -33.98
CA SER A 13 1.76 10.38 -33.89
C SER A 13 2.01 9.62 -32.58
N ILE A 14 1.19 9.89 -31.54
CA ILE A 14 1.33 9.27 -30.20
C ILE A 14 0.14 8.40 -29.78
N SER A 15 -0.98 8.41 -30.52
CA SER A 15 -2.25 7.75 -30.17
C SER A 15 -2.24 6.22 -30.24
N GLY A 16 -1.15 5.58 -30.66
CA GLY A 16 -1.03 4.12 -30.69
C GLY A 16 -0.81 3.44 -29.32
N LYS A 17 -0.80 4.19 -28.21
CA LYS A 17 -0.36 3.69 -26.89
C LYS A 17 -1.19 4.19 -25.70
N GLU A 18 -2.43 4.64 -25.90
CA GLU A 18 -3.27 5.05 -24.76
C GLU A 18 -3.61 3.83 -23.90
N LYS A 19 -2.87 3.67 -22.79
CA LYS A 19 -3.20 2.70 -21.76
C LYS A 19 -4.42 3.21 -21.01
N PRO A 20 -5.42 2.36 -20.72
CA PRO A 20 -6.56 2.77 -19.93
C PRO A 20 -6.07 3.32 -18.58
N THR A 21 -6.67 4.41 -18.12
CA THR A 21 -6.42 4.93 -16.77
C THR A 21 -6.82 3.88 -15.72
N GLN A 22 -6.34 4.05 -14.49
CA GLN A 22 -6.72 3.13 -13.41
C GLN A 22 -8.24 3.12 -13.22
N LEU A 23 -8.90 4.28 -13.20
CA LEU A 23 -10.36 4.36 -13.08
C LEU A 23 -11.07 3.61 -14.22
N GLN A 24 -10.65 3.80 -15.47
CA GLN A 24 -11.20 3.10 -16.64
C GLN A 24 -11.06 1.57 -16.52
N ARG A 25 -9.98 1.07 -15.91
CA ARG A 25 -9.83 -0.38 -15.65
C ARG A 25 -10.89 -0.88 -14.66
N TYR A 26 -11.17 -0.13 -13.60
CA TYR A 26 -12.17 -0.50 -12.59
C TYR A 26 -13.59 -0.40 -13.16
N GLU A 27 -13.87 0.60 -14.00
CA GLU A 27 -15.13 0.70 -14.74
C GLU A 27 -15.35 -0.52 -15.65
N LYS A 28 -14.33 -0.91 -16.43
CA LYS A 28 -14.39 -2.09 -17.31
C LYS A 28 -14.63 -3.39 -16.55
N LYS A 29 -14.19 -3.47 -15.29
CA LYS A 29 -14.37 -4.61 -14.40
C LYS A 29 -15.65 -4.53 -13.55
N ASN A 30 -16.54 -3.57 -13.85
CA ASN A 30 -17.80 -3.36 -13.13
C ASN A 30 -17.61 -3.15 -11.61
N ALA A 31 -16.52 -2.51 -11.20
CA ALA A 31 -16.24 -2.23 -9.80
C ALA A 31 -17.37 -1.41 -9.14
N PRO A 32 -17.75 -1.69 -7.89
CA PRO A 32 -18.78 -0.93 -7.18
C PRO A 32 -18.42 0.56 -7.04
N GLU A 33 -19.45 1.40 -6.91
CA GLU A 33 -19.22 2.86 -6.89
C GLU A 33 -18.41 3.34 -5.68
N GLY A 34 -18.48 2.60 -4.56
CA GLY A 34 -17.61 2.84 -3.40
C GLY A 34 -16.13 2.61 -3.70
N ILE A 35 -15.82 1.58 -4.50
CA ILE A 35 -14.44 1.25 -4.90
C ILE A 35 -13.92 2.27 -5.91
N LYS A 36 -14.71 2.59 -6.93
CA LYS A 36 -14.36 3.60 -7.93
C LYS A 36 -14.08 4.97 -7.30
N LYS A 37 -14.78 5.34 -6.22
CA LYS A 37 -14.48 6.56 -5.45
C LYS A 37 -13.07 6.57 -4.86
N PHE A 38 -12.55 5.45 -4.35
CA PHE A 38 -11.17 5.40 -3.86
C PHE A 38 -10.16 5.59 -5.00
N ILE A 39 -10.40 4.95 -6.15
CA ILE A 39 -9.54 5.06 -7.32
C ILE A 39 -9.57 6.47 -7.92
N ALA A 40 -10.74 7.11 -7.93
CA ALA A 40 -10.92 8.47 -8.44
C ALA A 40 -10.18 9.56 -7.62
N ILE A 41 -9.77 9.27 -6.38
CA ILE A 41 -8.91 10.17 -5.59
C ILE A 41 -7.59 10.44 -6.31
N GLY A 42 -7.11 9.47 -7.11
CA GLY A 42 -5.77 9.45 -7.68
C GLY A 42 -4.72 9.03 -6.65
N GLY A 43 -3.55 8.61 -7.12
CA GLY A 43 -2.46 8.15 -6.24
C GLY A 43 -1.89 9.24 -5.32
N GLY A 44 -0.87 8.88 -4.53
CA GLY A 44 -0.15 9.81 -3.67
C GLY A 44 -0.78 10.03 -2.28
N PRO A 45 -0.40 11.11 -1.58
CA PRO A 45 -0.70 11.28 -0.15
C PRO A 45 -2.20 11.30 0.19
N LYS A 46 -3.03 11.85 -0.71
CA LYS A 46 -4.48 11.94 -0.49
C LYS A 46 -5.14 10.57 -0.44
N MET A 47 -4.78 9.65 -1.35
CA MET A 47 -5.26 8.27 -1.31
C MET A 47 -4.78 7.55 -0.06
N GLY A 48 -3.50 7.71 0.30
CA GLY A 48 -2.95 7.15 1.55
C GLY A 48 -3.77 7.58 2.77
N THR A 49 -3.93 8.90 2.96
CA THR A 49 -4.68 9.46 4.09
C THR A 49 -6.14 8.97 4.12
N THR A 50 -6.80 8.88 2.96
CA THR A 50 -8.18 8.39 2.89
C THR A 50 -8.28 6.89 3.21
N LEU A 51 -7.36 6.05 2.72
CA LEU A 51 -7.37 4.63 3.07
C LEU A 51 -6.94 4.36 4.51
N GLU A 52 -6.12 5.19 5.11
CA GLU A 52 -5.86 5.11 6.56
C GLU A 52 -7.14 5.40 7.36
N GLN A 53 -7.93 6.40 6.95
CA GLN A 53 -9.22 6.67 7.58
C GLN A 53 -10.18 5.50 7.41
N TYR A 54 -10.21 4.90 6.23
CA TYR A 54 -11.03 3.72 5.97
C TYR A 54 -10.57 2.50 6.78
N ALA A 55 -9.27 2.26 6.92
CA ALA A 55 -8.72 1.19 7.74
C ALA A 55 -9.17 1.32 9.20
N ARG A 56 -9.12 2.53 9.79
CA ARG A 56 -9.62 2.79 11.15
C ARG A 56 -11.13 2.71 11.30
N PHE A 57 -11.87 2.98 10.22
CA PHE A 57 -13.32 2.73 10.19
C PHE A 57 -13.61 1.22 10.18
N ARG A 58 -12.81 0.44 9.44
CA ARG A 58 -12.95 -1.01 9.30
C ARG A 58 -12.49 -1.79 10.53
N PHE A 59 -11.39 -1.36 11.14
CA PHE A 59 -10.76 -2.00 12.28
C PHE A 59 -10.71 -1.05 13.48
N LYS A 60 -11.51 -1.34 14.50
CA LYS A 60 -11.71 -0.48 15.68
C LYS A 60 -10.47 -0.38 16.54
N ASN A 61 -9.58 -1.37 16.52
CA ASN A 61 -8.35 -1.35 17.30
C ASN A 61 -7.20 -0.61 16.60
N LEU A 62 -7.35 -0.21 15.32
CA LEU A 62 -6.42 0.73 14.69
C LEU A 62 -6.68 2.14 15.20
N GLN A 63 -5.78 2.63 16.05
CA GLN A 63 -5.80 4.00 16.53
C GLN A 63 -4.94 4.88 15.63
N LYS A 64 -5.32 6.15 15.49
CA LYS A 64 -4.47 7.12 14.80
C LYS A 64 -3.16 7.31 15.60
N ARG A 65 -2.04 7.43 14.90
CA ARG A 65 -0.76 7.85 15.50
C ARG A 65 -0.90 9.08 16.40
N GLY A 66 -0.12 9.11 17.49
CA GLY A 66 -0.01 10.24 18.40
C GLY A 66 0.48 11.53 17.72
N LYS A 67 0.32 12.68 18.39
CA LYS A 67 0.86 13.96 17.91
C LYS A 67 2.18 14.26 18.61
N GLY A 68 3.26 14.44 17.87
CA GLY A 68 4.56 14.82 18.42
C GLY A 68 5.70 14.60 17.43
N LYS A 69 6.87 15.20 17.69
CA LYS A 69 8.07 14.98 16.84
C LYS A 69 8.59 13.54 16.95
N GLU A 70 8.41 12.91 18.11
CA GLU A 70 8.81 11.53 18.39
C GLU A 70 7.78 10.51 17.89
N GLU A 71 6.59 10.96 17.50
CA GLU A 71 5.50 10.15 16.96
C GLU A 71 5.52 10.25 15.43
N THR A 72 6.58 9.74 14.81
CA THR A 72 6.78 9.71 13.35
C THR A 72 7.22 8.32 12.89
N GLY A 73 7.06 8.02 11.60
CA GLY A 73 7.47 6.74 11.01
C GLY A 73 6.50 5.55 11.19
N TYR A 74 5.22 5.84 11.40
CA TYR A 74 4.12 4.87 11.37
C TYR A 74 2.80 5.61 11.13
N ASP A 75 1.68 4.95 10.82
CA ASP A 75 0.39 5.63 10.56
C ASP A 75 -0.65 5.33 11.64
N HIS A 76 -0.58 4.14 12.23
CA HIS A 76 -1.52 3.65 13.25
C HIS A 76 -0.82 3.01 14.45
N LEU A 77 -1.58 2.89 15.51
CA LEU A 77 -1.19 2.24 16.75
C LEU A 77 -2.22 1.17 17.08
N ILE A 78 -1.76 -0.04 17.43
CA ILE A 78 -2.59 -1.07 18.05
C ILE A 78 -2.05 -1.30 19.45
N LYS A 79 -2.95 -1.32 20.44
CA LYS A 79 -2.61 -1.71 21.81
C LYS A 79 -2.93 -3.18 21.99
N VAL A 80 -1.91 -3.98 22.26
CA VAL A 80 -2.04 -5.41 22.59
C VAL A 80 -1.40 -5.60 23.96
N ASP A 81 -2.21 -5.92 24.96
CA ASP A 81 -1.82 -6.01 26.36
C ASP A 81 -1.05 -4.75 26.83
N THR A 82 0.22 -4.88 27.19
CA THR A 82 1.07 -3.79 27.67
C THR A 82 1.96 -3.19 26.58
N LYS A 83 1.93 -3.70 25.34
CA LYS A 83 2.78 -3.23 24.24
C LYS A 83 1.98 -2.45 23.21
N ASN A 84 2.63 -1.42 22.69
CA ASN A 84 2.20 -0.68 21.53
C ASN A 84 2.79 -1.32 20.28
N ILE A 85 1.94 -1.68 19.32
CA ILE A 85 2.35 -2.11 17.97
C ILE A 85 2.18 -0.91 17.04
N PHE A 86 3.28 -0.44 16.48
CA PHE A 86 3.32 0.65 15.52
C PHE A 86 3.10 0.10 14.10
N VAL A 87 2.12 0.64 13.38
CA VAL A 87 1.68 0.13 12.09
C VAL A 87 1.91 1.17 11.01
N GLU A 88 2.72 0.87 10.02
CA GLU A 88 2.87 1.66 8.79
C GLU A 88 1.91 1.10 7.73
N GLN A 89 1.10 1.96 7.09
CA GLN A 89 0.15 1.54 6.07
C GLN A 89 0.57 2.00 4.68
N LYS A 90 0.64 1.08 3.72
CA LYS A 90 0.77 1.43 2.29
C LYS A 90 -0.47 1.04 1.52
N SER A 91 -0.84 1.88 0.56
CA SER A 91 -2.09 1.75 -0.20
C SER A 91 -1.80 1.68 -1.69
N SER A 92 -2.51 0.82 -2.42
CA SER A 92 -2.37 0.69 -3.87
C SER A 92 -3.66 0.22 -4.52
N GLY A 93 -4.01 0.78 -5.67
CA GLY A 93 -4.92 0.14 -6.62
C GLY A 93 -4.14 -0.73 -7.63
N HIS A 94 -4.81 -1.37 -8.58
CA HIS A 94 -4.12 -2.18 -9.59
C HIS A 94 -3.25 -1.32 -10.52
N TRP A 95 -1.94 -1.62 -10.59
CA TRP A 95 -0.97 -0.97 -11.51
C TRP A 95 -0.91 -1.65 -12.89
N GLY A 96 -1.45 -2.86 -13.02
CA GLY A 96 -1.45 -3.69 -14.23
C GLY A 96 -2.69 -4.57 -14.35
N GLU A 97 -2.54 -5.79 -14.90
CA GLU A 97 -3.69 -6.68 -15.16
C GLU A 97 -4.39 -7.16 -13.90
N ASP A 98 -3.70 -7.39 -12.77
CA ASP A 98 -4.32 -7.71 -11.47
C ASP A 98 -3.30 -7.57 -10.30
N ASP A 99 -2.28 -6.72 -10.41
CA ASP A 99 -1.21 -6.61 -9.39
C ASP A 99 -1.21 -5.26 -8.67
N TYR A 100 -0.87 -5.30 -7.38
CA TYR A 100 -0.68 -4.11 -6.53
C TYR A 100 0.80 -3.75 -6.50
N LYS A 101 1.10 -2.46 -6.42
CA LYS A 101 2.46 -1.97 -6.20
C LYS A 101 2.48 -0.99 -5.04
N TRP A 102 3.13 -1.38 -3.96
CA TRP A 102 3.34 -0.51 -2.80
C TRP A 102 4.72 0.15 -2.89
N GLN A 103 4.79 1.40 -2.45
CA GLN A 103 5.94 2.29 -2.62
C GLN A 103 6.22 3.05 -1.32
N HIS A 104 7.42 3.62 -1.24
CA HIS A 104 7.89 4.43 -0.12
C HIS A 104 7.85 3.70 1.24
N VAL A 105 8.12 2.40 1.27
CA VAL A 105 8.30 1.68 2.55
C VAL A 105 9.68 2.03 3.10
N GLU A 106 9.72 2.75 4.21
CA GLU A 106 10.98 3.17 4.83
C GLU A 106 11.36 2.18 5.95
N ASP A 107 12.45 1.46 5.75
CA ASP A 107 12.95 0.46 6.69
C ASP A 107 13.43 1.08 8.01
N LYS A 108 13.95 2.32 7.98
CA LYS A 108 14.41 3.05 9.17
C LYS A 108 13.29 3.63 10.03
N HIS A 109 12.05 3.64 9.53
CA HIS A 109 10.90 4.14 10.26
C HIS A 109 10.52 3.20 11.42
N LYS A 110 9.90 3.77 12.46
CA LYS A 110 9.52 3.07 13.69
C LYS A 110 8.15 2.39 13.54
N TRP A 111 8.13 1.26 12.84
CA TRP A 111 6.96 0.38 12.69
C TRP A 111 7.30 -1.06 13.04
N ASP A 112 6.35 -1.80 13.60
CA ASP A 112 6.45 -3.24 13.89
C ASP A 112 5.72 -4.06 12.81
N MET A 113 4.63 -3.48 12.29
CA MET A 113 3.75 -4.08 11.28
C MET A 113 3.67 -3.20 10.04
N LEU A 114 3.79 -3.80 8.86
CA LEU A 114 3.31 -3.23 7.61
C LEU A 114 1.88 -3.70 7.36
N LEU A 115 0.95 -2.75 7.26
CA LEU A 115 -0.42 -2.99 6.83
C LEU A 115 -0.55 -2.59 5.35
N LEU A 116 -0.59 -3.58 4.47
CA LEU A 116 -0.72 -3.37 3.04
C LEU A 116 -2.19 -3.35 2.67
N CYS A 117 -2.63 -2.25 2.06
CA CYS A 117 -3.99 -2.02 1.63
C CYS A 117 -4.06 -2.07 0.11
N GLY A 118 -4.83 -3.01 -0.44
CA GLY A 118 -5.12 -3.14 -1.86
C GLY A 118 -6.55 -2.73 -2.14
N ILE A 119 -6.77 -1.81 -3.08
CA ILE A 119 -8.12 -1.52 -3.59
C ILE A 119 -8.36 -2.54 -4.71
N ASP A 120 -9.02 -3.65 -4.42
CA ASP A 120 -9.41 -4.63 -5.44
C ASP A 120 -10.65 -4.14 -6.20
N TYR A 121 -11.04 -4.81 -7.29
CA TYR A 121 -12.22 -4.42 -8.07
C TYR A 121 -13.52 -4.50 -7.27
N GLU A 122 -13.64 -5.44 -6.34
CA GLU A 122 -14.87 -5.66 -5.58
C GLU A 122 -14.83 -5.08 -4.17
N ARG A 123 -13.63 -4.98 -3.57
CA ARG A 123 -13.46 -4.67 -2.16
C ARG A 123 -12.10 -4.05 -1.87
N VAL A 124 -11.95 -3.47 -0.68
CA VAL A 124 -10.62 -3.12 -0.16
C VAL A 124 -10.10 -4.30 0.66
N MET A 125 -8.88 -4.73 0.34
CA MET A 125 -8.18 -5.86 0.97
C MET A 125 -7.05 -5.36 1.86
N PHE A 126 -6.73 -6.14 2.90
CA PHE A 126 -5.67 -5.84 3.85
C PHE A 126 -4.78 -7.05 4.08
N TRP A 127 -3.47 -6.82 4.16
CA TRP A 127 -2.49 -7.84 4.53
C TRP A 127 -1.52 -7.30 5.59
N GLY A 128 -1.15 -8.17 6.52
CA GLY A 128 -0.07 -7.93 7.48
C GLY A 128 1.25 -8.53 7.01
N MET A 129 2.34 -7.79 7.25
CA MET A 129 3.72 -8.27 7.15
C MET A 129 4.51 -7.74 8.34
N ASP A 130 5.30 -8.59 8.99
CA ASP A 130 6.18 -8.18 10.08
C ASP A 130 7.53 -7.68 9.56
N ARG A 131 8.28 -7.02 10.44
CA ARG A 131 9.59 -6.46 10.11
C ARG A 131 10.64 -7.51 9.72
N LYS A 132 10.70 -8.66 10.40
CA LYS A 132 11.67 -9.74 10.11
C LYS A 132 11.42 -10.30 8.71
N THR A 133 10.16 -10.53 8.37
CA THR A 133 9.70 -10.94 7.04
C THR A 133 10.07 -9.90 5.98
N CYS A 134 9.83 -8.62 6.24
CA CYS A 134 10.22 -7.54 5.33
C CYS A 134 11.74 -7.53 5.08
N SER A 135 12.56 -7.57 6.13
CA SER A 135 14.03 -7.64 6.02
C SER A 135 14.52 -8.85 5.24
N ARG A 136 13.92 -10.03 5.47
CA ARG A 136 14.21 -11.23 4.68
C ARG A 136 13.89 -11.01 3.20
N LEU A 137 12.73 -10.48 2.86
CA LEU A 137 12.31 -10.23 1.47
C LEU A 137 13.19 -9.17 0.76
N ILE A 138 13.73 -8.20 1.50
CA ILE A 138 14.75 -7.26 1.01
C ILE A 138 16.03 -8.02 0.64
N SER A 139 16.51 -8.91 1.51
CA SER A 139 17.71 -9.74 1.25
C SER A 139 17.52 -10.67 0.05
N GLU A 140 16.29 -11.17 -0.16
CA GLU A 140 15.88 -11.99 -1.31
C GLU A 140 15.65 -11.16 -2.59
N LYS A 141 15.82 -9.84 -2.54
CA LYS A 141 15.59 -8.89 -3.65
C LYS A 141 14.15 -8.86 -4.18
N LYS A 142 13.18 -9.31 -3.39
CA LYS A 142 11.73 -9.18 -3.69
C LYS A 142 11.18 -7.81 -3.32
N ILE A 143 11.83 -7.15 -2.36
CA ILE A 143 11.59 -5.75 -2.00
C ILE A 143 12.84 -4.96 -2.39
N THR A 144 12.67 -3.89 -3.17
CA THR A 144 13.80 -3.18 -3.80
C THR A 144 13.74 -1.68 -3.56
N ASN A 145 14.91 -1.03 -3.54
CA ASN A 145 15.00 0.42 -3.40
C ASN A 145 14.25 1.13 -4.53
N GLN A 146 13.50 2.14 -4.15
CA GLN A 146 12.89 3.11 -5.04
C GLN A 146 13.90 4.24 -5.26
N GLY A 147 14.21 4.56 -6.51
CA GLY A 147 15.22 5.57 -6.83
C GLY A 147 16.65 5.07 -6.58
N ASN A 148 17.45 5.15 -7.65
CA ASN A 148 18.89 4.90 -7.67
C ASN A 148 19.39 3.43 -7.55
N LYS A 149 19.96 2.91 -8.65
CA LYS A 149 20.73 1.65 -8.68
C LYS A 149 22.03 1.73 -7.84
N ALA A 150 22.45 2.94 -7.45
CA ALA A 150 23.67 3.19 -6.67
C ALA A 150 23.43 3.30 -5.15
N GLY A 151 22.18 3.27 -4.67
CA GLY A 151 21.86 3.29 -3.23
C GLY A 151 22.02 4.65 -2.53
N GLU A 152 22.13 5.74 -3.28
CA GLU A 152 22.41 7.08 -2.72
C GLU A 152 21.16 7.94 -2.43
N SER A 153 19.96 7.51 -2.84
CA SER A 153 18.72 8.19 -2.45
C SER A 153 17.80 7.27 -1.66
N SER A 154 17.23 7.80 -0.58
CA SER A 154 16.34 7.09 0.34
C SER A 154 14.88 7.35 -0.02
N GLU A 155 14.46 7.14 -1.28
CA GLU A 155 13.03 7.28 -1.66
C GLU A 155 12.17 6.09 -1.19
N GLY A 156 12.66 5.33 -0.21
CA GLY A 156 12.03 4.15 0.36
C GLY A 156 12.13 2.91 -0.54
N MET A 157 11.39 1.86 -0.16
CA MET A 157 11.34 0.59 -0.86
C MET A 157 10.02 0.43 -1.60
N TRP A 158 10.04 -0.36 -2.68
CA TRP A 158 8.86 -0.78 -3.42
C TRP A 158 8.89 -2.27 -3.74
N PHE A 159 7.71 -2.83 -3.93
CA PHE A 159 7.49 -4.23 -4.33
C PHE A 159 6.10 -4.40 -4.93
N ASN A 160 5.92 -5.48 -5.70
CA ASN A 160 4.60 -5.88 -6.17
C ASN A 160 4.01 -6.93 -5.23
N TYR A 161 2.69 -7.08 -5.22
CA TYR A 161 2.02 -8.12 -4.45
C TYR A 161 2.46 -9.52 -4.91
N SER A 162 2.55 -9.74 -6.22
CA SER A 162 2.99 -11.02 -6.79
C SER A 162 4.36 -11.51 -6.29
N ASP A 163 5.26 -10.59 -5.95
CA ASP A 163 6.61 -10.92 -5.46
C ASP A 163 6.63 -11.38 -4.00
N VAL A 164 5.63 -10.99 -3.20
CA VAL A 164 5.63 -11.17 -1.73
C VAL A 164 4.42 -11.90 -1.18
N LYS A 165 3.41 -12.22 -1.99
CA LYS A 165 2.10 -12.75 -1.57
C LYS A 165 2.18 -13.95 -0.62
N ASP A 166 3.15 -14.85 -0.80
CA ASP A 166 3.30 -16.06 0.01
C ASP A 166 3.87 -15.77 1.42
N SER A 167 4.31 -14.54 1.65
CA SER A 167 4.78 -14.02 2.95
C SER A 167 3.79 -13.04 3.59
N LEU A 168 2.60 -12.88 3.02
CA LEU A 168 1.55 -12.00 3.54
C LEU A 168 0.50 -12.78 4.31
N THR A 169 0.04 -12.21 5.42
CA THR A 169 -1.15 -12.70 6.13
C THR A 169 -2.35 -11.84 5.76
N GLU A 170 -3.38 -12.40 5.13
CA GLU A 170 -4.59 -11.66 4.82
C GLU A 170 -5.38 -11.35 6.11
N ILE A 171 -5.85 -10.10 6.24
CA ILE A 171 -6.59 -9.60 7.39
C ILE A 171 -7.98 -9.16 6.93
N GLN A 172 -8.97 -10.00 7.21
CA GLN A 172 -10.36 -9.76 6.86
C GLN A 172 -11.19 -9.28 8.05
N THR A 173 -10.80 -9.59 9.31
CA THR A 173 -11.57 -9.25 10.52
C THR A 173 -10.71 -8.56 11.59
N GLU A 174 -11.39 -8.01 12.60
CA GLU A 174 -10.72 -7.38 13.77
C GLU A 174 -9.88 -8.42 14.53
N GLU A 175 -10.42 -9.62 14.70
CA GLU A 175 -9.79 -10.71 15.42
C GLU A 175 -8.50 -11.14 14.72
N GLN A 176 -8.51 -11.21 13.39
CA GLN A 176 -7.31 -11.51 12.60
C GLN A 176 -6.25 -10.41 12.71
N LEU A 177 -6.67 -9.14 12.74
CA LEU A 177 -5.75 -8.02 12.97
C LEU A 177 -5.07 -8.14 14.33
N LEU A 178 -5.86 -8.37 15.38
CA LEU A 178 -5.33 -8.51 16.75
C LEU A 178 -4.47 -9.75 16.91
N GLN A 179 -4.85 -10.88 16.29
CA GLN A 179 -4.05 -12.09 16.28
C GLN A 179 -2.69 -11.86 15.62
N PHE A 180 -2.68 -11.20 14.46
CA PHE A 180 -1.43 -10.86 13.78
C PHE A 180 -0.57 -9.93 14.66
N ALA A 181 -1.14 -8.83 15.17
CA ALA A 181 -0.42 -7.89 16.03
C ALA A 181 0.13 -8.54 17.32
N SER A 182 -0.60 -9.48 17.91
CA SER A 182 -0.16 -10.24 19.09
C SER A 182 1.00 -11.19 18.77
N SER A 183 1.00 -11.79 17.57
CA SER A 183 2.08 -12.68 17.14
C SER A 183 3.45 -11.99 17.05
N LEU A 184 3.46 -10.66 16.83
CA LEU A 184 4.67 -9.84 16.80
C LEU A 184 5.31 -9.63 18.18
N GLN A 185 4.61 -9.97 19.26
CA GLN A 185 5.17 -9.91 20.62
C GLN A 185 6.02 -11.15 20.93
N ALA A 186 5.50 -12.33 20.60
CA ALA A 186 6.17 -13.61 20.87
C ALA A 186 7.51 -13.75 20.12
N SER A 187 7.66 -13.05 19.00
CA SER A 187 8.90 -13.07 18.20
C SER A 187 10.05 -12.24 18.79
N ASP A 188 9.78 -11.34 19.74
CA ASP A 188 10.81 -10.48 20.35
C ASP A 188 11.39 -11.10 21.64
N GLU A 189 10.71 -12.09 22.23
CA GLU A 189 11.18 -12.81 23.44
C GLU A 189 12.02 -14.06 23.11
N SER A 190 12.26 -14.34 21.83
CA SER A 190 12.97 -15.53 21.34
C SER A 190 14.33 -15.24 20.69
N GLU A 191 14.88 -14.03 20.87
CA GLU A 191 16.26 -13.64 20.56
C GLU A 191 17.08 -13.38 21.82
#